data_AF-A0ABD7HII9-F1
#
_entry.id   AF-A0ABD7HII9-F1
#
_cell.length_a   1.000
_cell.length_b   1.000
_cell.length_c   1.000
_cell.angle_alpha   90.00
_cell.angle_beta   90.00
_cell.angle_gamma   90.00
#
_symmetry.space_group_name_H-M   'P 1'
#
loop_
_entity.id
_entity.type
_entity.pdbx_description
1 polymer ?
#
loop_
_entity_poly.entity_id
_entity_poly.type
_entity_poly.pdbx_seq_one_letter_code
_entity_poly.pdbx_strand_id
1 'polypeptide(L)'
;MVELRARGDSGGSAGVLDRPKADIAEVVGDMAAKVCECLFEDCHLHASGCSREAKWAARVHAWINPTDTIHHRVFNLCDDCKKRLEAQAIGLIKFGGVTSCTCGMTGKLVSDYIGPVMPL
;
A
#
# COMPACT_ATOMS: atom_id res chain seq x y z
N MET A 1 56.93 -9.20 49.15
CA MET A 1 57.45 -10.10 48.12
C MET A 1 56.34 -11.08 47.76
N VAL A 2 56.19 -11.39 46.47
CA VAL A 2 55.27 -12.37 45.86
C VAL A 2 53.83 -11.92 45.65
N GLU A 3 53.16 -12.07 44.50
CA GLU A 3 53.48 -12.06 43.06
C GLU A 3 52.13 -11.75 42.36
N LEU A 4 52.18 -11.03 41.24
CA LEU A 4 51.04 -10.78 40.35
C LEU A 4 50.88 -11.95 39.37
N ARG A 5 49.65 -12.51 39.25
CA ARG A 5 48.87 -12.74 38.00
C ARG A 5 47.96 -13.98 38.09
N ALA A 6 46.67 -13.79 37.78
CA ALA A 6 45.90 -14.50 36.74
C ALA A 6 44.45 -13.95 36.76
N ARG A 7 44.05 -13.11 35.81
CA ARG A 7 43.18 -13.44 34.67
C ARG A 7 41.90 -14.19 35.05
N GLY A 8 40.81 -13.42 35.19
CA GLY A 8 39.43 -13.88 35.07
C GLY A 8 38.77 -13.12 33.93
N ASP A 9 38.79 -13.73 32.75
CA ASP A 9 38.16 -13.29 31.51
C ASP A 9 36.63 -13.23 31.70
N SER A 10 36.04 -12.04 31.65
CA SER A 10 34.58 -11.85 31.75
C SER A 10 33.99 -11.77 30.35
N GLY A 11 34.00 -12.90 29.64
CA GLY A 11 33.27 -13.10 28.39
C GLY A 11 31.77 -13.15 28.67
N GLY A 12 31.13 -11.97 28.76
CA GLY A 12 29.69 -11.86 28.80
C GLY A 12 29.11 -12.33 27.46
N SER A 13 28.59 -13.55 27.42
CA SER A 13 27.76 -14.02 26.32
C SER A 13 26.46 -13.21 26.31
N ALA A 14 26.43 -12.16 25.48
CA ALA A 14 25.19 -11.57 25.03
C ALA A 14 24.44 -12.67 24.28
N GLY A 15 23.57 -13.39 24.98
CA GLY A 15 22.61 -14.29 24.37
C GLY A 15 21.82 -13.48 23.36
N VAL A 16 22.11 -13.68 22.08
CA VAL A 16 21.22 -13.29 21.00
C VAL A 16 19.91 -14.00 21.30
N LEU A 17 18.93 -13.26 21.83
CA LEU A 17 17.58 -13.77 21.94
C LEU A 17 17.18 -14.12 20.53
N ASP A 18 17.04 -15.41 20.27
CA ASP A 18 16.49 -15.95 19.04
C ASP A 18 15.13 -15.28 18.88
N ARG A 19 15.05 -14.26 18.03
CA ARG A 19 13.78 -13.60 17.74
C ARG A 19 13.01 -14.66 16.96
N PRO A 20 11.93 -15.24 17.52
CA PRO A 20 11.14 -16.17 16.76
C PRO A 20 10.76 -15.47 15.46
N LYS A 21 11.07 -16.10 14.33
CA LYS A 21 10.49 -15.73 13.04
C LYS A 21 9.01 -16.08 13.12
N ALA A 22 8.27 -15.32 13.92
CA ALA A 22 6.83 -15.41 13.94
C ALA A 22 6.38 -14.99 12.55
N ASP A 23 5.80 -15.93 11.82
CA ASP A 23 5.07 -15.57 10.63
C ASP A 23 3.96 -14.61 11.07
N ILE A 24 3.94 -13.42 10.49
CA ILE A 24 2.96 -12.39 10.87
C ILE A 24 1.55 -12.98 10.71
N ALA A 25 1.32 -13.85 9.71
CA ALA A 25 0.04 -14.52 9.50
C ALA A 25 -0.36 -15.44 10.67
N GLU A 26 0.58 -16.13 11.32
CA GLU A 26 0.30 -16.97 12.50
C GLU A 26 -0.12 -16.13 13.72
N VAL A 27 0.33 -14.87 13.79
CA VAL A 27 0.05 -13.97 14.92
C VAL A 27 -1.27 -13.22 14.75
N VAL A 28 -1.56 -12.72 13.55
CA VAL A 28 -2.79 -11.95 13.28
C VAL A 28 -3.95 -12.78 12.73
N GLY A 29 -3.69 -14.03 12.31
CA GLY A 29 -4.65 -14.85 11.57
C GLY A 29 -4.80 -14.41 10.11
N ASP A 30 -5.41 -15.25 9.28
CA ASP A 30 -5.72 -14.91 7.89
C ASP A 30 -6.61 -13.66 7.85
N MET A 31 -6.10 -12.57 7.29
CA MET A 31 -6.92 -11.40 7.00
C MET A 31 -7.97 -11.82 5.98
N ALA A 32 -9.25 -11.80 6.36
CA ALA A 32 -10.35 -12.14 5.47
C ALA A 32 -10.17 -11.43 4.12
N ALA A 33 -10.24 -12.21 3.03
CA ALA A 33 -10.11 -11.72 1.66
C ALA A 33 -10.98 -10.49 1.47
N LYS A 34 -10.34 -9.33 1.30
CA LYS A 34 -11.07 -8.07 1.14
C LYS A 34 -11.73 -8.06 -0.22
N VAL A 35 -12.97 -7.58 -0.30
CA VAL A 35 -13.62 -7.36 -1.60
C VAL A 35 -13.00 -6.16 -2.30
N CYS A 36 -13.07 -6.14 -3.62
CA CYS A 36 -12.62 -5.01 -4.41
C CYS A 36 -13.49 -3.76 -4.14
N GLU A 37 -12.87 -2.69 -3.68
CA GLU A 37 -13.47 -1.40 -3.32
C GLU A 37 -13.42 -0.41 -4.49
N CYS A 38 -13.68 -0.86 -5.72
CA CYS A 38 -13.63 0.03 -6.87
C CYS A 38 -14.70 1.14 -6.73
N LEU A 39 -14.27 2.41 -6.70
CA LEU A 39 -15.12 3.57 -6.46
C LEU A 39 -15.91 4.10 -7.66
N PHE A 40 -15.86 3.43 -8.81
CA PHE A 40 -16.55 3.94 -9.98
C PHE A 40 -18.03 3.60 -9.84
N GLU A 41 -18.86 4.58 -9.49
CA GLU A 41 -20.33 4.51 -9.61
C GLU A 41 -20.74 4.03 -11.02
N ASP A 42 -19.90 4.28 -12.02
CA ASP A 42 -19.95 3.71 -13.37
C ASP A 42 -18.68 2.92 -13.73
N CYS A 43 -18.33 1.90 -12.94
CA CYS A 43 -17.42 0.89 -13.45
C CYS A 43 -18.16 0.18 -14.59
N HIS A 44 -17.94 0.57 -15.85
CA HIS A 44 -18.53 -0.16 -17.00
C HIS A 44 -18.13 -1.65 -17.06
N LEU A 45 -17.24 -2.11 -16.17
CA LEU A 45 -16.91 -3.51 -15.96
C LEU A 45 -17.89 -4.23 -15.01
N HIS A 46 -18.56 -3.53 -14.09
CA HIS A 46 -19.45 -4.12 -13.09
C HIS A 46 -20.60 -3.15 -12.73
N ALA A 47 -21.83 -3.49 -13.10
CA ALA A 47 -23.02 -2.65 -12.98
C ALA A 47 -23.48 -2.35 -11.53
N SER A 48 -22.82 -2.92 -10.52
CA SER A 48 -23.22 -2.83 -9.10
C SER A 48 -22.04 -2.97 -8.13
N GLY A 49 -20.82 -2.65 -8.59
CA GLY A 49 -19.59 -2.83 -7.82
C GLY A 49 -18.88 -4.15 -8.13
N CYS A 50 -17.61 -4.27 -7.72
CA CYS A 50 -16.78 -5.44 -8.00
C CYS A 50 -16.79 -6.40 -6.81
N SER A 51 -17.42 -7.57 -6.95
CA SER A 51 -17.45 -8.61 -5.91
C SER A 51 -16.23 -9.52 -5.91
N ARG A 52 -15.20 -9.22 -6.72
CA ARG A 52 -13.98 -10.04 -6.81
C ARG A 52 -13.10 -9.79 -5.60
N GLU A 53 -12.33 -10.80 -5.26
CA GLU A 53 -11.27 -10.71 -4.26
C GLU A 53 -10.24 -9.64 -4.65
N ALA A 54 -9.93 -8.78 -3.69
CA ALA A 54 -8.87 -7.79 -3.82
C ALA A 54 -7.52 -8.45 -3.58
N LYS A 55 -6.56 -8.12 -4.45
CA LYS A 55 -5.18 -8.60 -4.38
C LYS A 55 -4.19 -7.48 -4.10
N TRP A 56 -4.66 -6.24 -4.14
CA TRP A 56 -3.83 -5.05 -4.08
C TRP A 56 -4.42 -4.02 -3.14
N ALA A 57 -3.62 -3.41 -2.29
CA ALA A 57 -3.94 -2.15 -1.62
C ALA A 57 -3.22 -1.02 -2.36
N ALA A 58 -3.97 -0.09 -2.93
CA ALA A 58 -3.43 1.05 -3.68
C ALA A 58 -3.84 2.36 -3.04
N ARG A 59 -2.88 3.24 -2.77
CA ARG A 59 -3.15 4.64 -2.42
C ARG A 59 -3.41 5.42 -3.70
N VAL A 60 -4.62 5.92 -3.86
CA VAL A 60 -5.07 6.66 -5.04
C VAL A 60 -5.29 8.11 -4.66
N HIS A 61 -4.73 9.02 -5.44
CA HIS A 61 -4.95 10.46 -5.33
C HIS A 61 -6.38 10.80 -5.77
N ALA A 62 -7.11 11.56 -4.95
CA ALA A 62 -8.51 11.85 -5.13
C ALA A 62 -8.73 12.73 -6.37
N TRP A 63 -9.34 12.13 -7.38
CA TRP A 63 -9.75 12.75 -8.64
C TRP A 63 -11.24 12.50 -8.96
N ILE A 64 -11.98 11.92 -8.00
CA ILE A 64 -13.39 11.55 -8.21
C ILE A 64 -14.34 12.64 -7.70
N ASN A 65 -13.95 13.43 -6.68
CA ASN A 65 -14.79 14.51 -6.17
C ASN A 65 -13.98 15.77 -5.82
N PRO A 66 -14.20 16.91 -6.52
CA PRO A 66 -13.46 18.16 -6.28
C PRO A 66 -13.76 18.83 -4.93
N THR A 67 -14.80 18.39 -4.22
CA THR A 67 -15.14 18.88 -2.88
C THR A 67 -14.48 18.07 -1.77
N ASP A 68 -13.80 16.96 -2.10
CA ASP A 68 -13.15 16.12 -1.11
C ASP A 68 -11.90 16.82 -0.56
N THR A 69 -11.89 17.04 0.75
CA THR A 69 -10.72 17.61 1.45
C THR A 69 -9.61 16.57 1.62
N ILE A 70 -9.93 15.29 1.42
CA ILE A 70 -8.99 14.18 1.50
C ILE A 70 -8.46 13.88 0.10
N HIS A 71 -7.25 14.37 -0.17
CA HIS A 71 -6.60 14.22 -1.48
C HIS A 71 -6.10 12.80 -1.78
N HIS A 72 -6.15 11.87 -0.83
CA HIS A 72 -5.67 10.50 -1.05
C HIS A 72 -6.50 9.50 -0.25
N ARG A 73 -6.86 8.39 -0.87
CA ARG A 73 -7.57 7.28 -0.22
C ARG A 73 -6.92 5.95 -0.60
N VAL A 74 -6.99 4.97 0.29
CA VAL A 74 -6.50 3.62 0.02
C VAL A 74 -7.67 2.75 -0.39
N PHE A 75 -7.52 2.00 -1.49
CA PHE A 75 -8.51 1.05 -1.98
C PHE A 75 -7.92 -0.33 -2.09
N ASN A 76 -8.71 -1.32 -1.69
CA ASN A 76 -8.45 -2.73 -2.00
C ASN A 76 -8.97 -3.00 -3.42
N LEU A 77 -8.11 -3.49 -4.32
CA LEU A 77 -8.40 -3.64 -5.74
C LEU A 77 -8.12 -5.06 -6.23
N CYS A 78 -8.96 -5.55 -7.12
CA CYS A 78 -8.62 -6.70 -7.97
C CYS A 78 -7.69 -6.27 -9.12
N ASP A 79 -7.12 -7.24 -9.84
CA ASP A 79 -6.20 -6.99 -10.96
C ASP A 79 -6.78 -6.05 -12.03
N ASP A 80 -8.04 -6.25 -12.41
CA ASP A 80 -8.68 -5.48 -13.48
C ASP A 80 -8.96 -4.04 -13.06
N CYS A 81 -9.41 -3.84 -11.82
CA CYS A 81 -9.66 -2.50 -11.28
C CYS A 81 -8.34 -1.72 -11.09
N LYS A 82 -7.25 -2.39 -10.68
CA LYS A 82 -5.91 -1.80 -10.64
C LYS A 82 -5.47 -1.34 -12.05
N LYS A 83 -5.53 -2.23 -13.05
CA LYS A 83 -5.14 -1.90 -14.43
C LYS A 83 -5.96 -0.74 -15.00
N ARG A 84 -7.27 -0.70 -14.72
CA ARG A 84 -8.15 0.38 -15.17
C ARG A 84 -7.77 1.73 -14.56
N LEU A 85 -7.49 1.76 -13.26
CA LEU A 85 -7.01 2.96 -12.57
C LEU A 85 -5.69 3.46 -13.18
N GLU A 86 -4.73 2.56 -13.42
CA GLU A 86 -3.46 2.91 -14.07
C GLU A 86 -3.68 3.48 -15.48
N ALA A 87 -4.58 2.91 -16.27
CA ALA A 87 -4.92 3.43 -17.59
C ALA A 87 -5.52 4.85 -17.53
N GLN A 88 -6.35 5.16 -16.52
CA GLN A 88 -6.88 6.52 -16.31
C GLN A 88 -5.77 7.51 -15.92
N ALA A 89 -4.85 7.10 -15.04
CA ALA A 89 -3.67 7.89 -14.69
C ALA A 89 -2.86 8.26 -15.93
N ILE A 90 -2.61 7.28 -16.81
CA ILE A 90 -1.92 7.48 -18.08
C ILE A 90 -2.67 8.46 -18.98
N GLY A 91 -4.00 8.35 -19.05
CA GLY A 91 -4.83 9.28 -19.80
C GLY A 91 -4.66 10.72 -19.32
N LEU A 92 -4.69 10.94 -18.01
CA LEU A 92 -4.52 12.27 -17.41
C LEU A 92 -3.12 12.86 -17.69
N ILE A 93 -2.08 12.04 -17.59
CA ILE A 93 -0.70 12.44 -17.92
C ILE A 93 -0.57 12.84 -19.38
N LYS A 94 -1.13 12.03 -20.30
CA LYS A 94 -0.95 12.23 -21.75
C LYS A 94 -1.78 13.39 -22.30
N PHE A 95 -3.01 13.54 -21.83
CA PHE A 95 -3.96 14.49 -22.39
C PHE A 95 -4.08 15.78 -21.56
N GLY A 96 -3.26 15.93 -20.51
CA GLY A 96 -3.25 17.13 -19.67
C GLY A 96 -4.60 17.38 -19.01
N GLY A 97 -5.31 16.31 -18.65
CA GLY A 97 -6.64 16.42 -18.05
C GLY A 97 -6.58 17.21 -16.75
N VAL A 98 -7.58 18.07 -16.54
CA VAL A 98 -7.71 18.83 -15.30
C VAL A 98 -7.93 17.81 -14.18
N THR A 99 -6.98 17.73 -13.25
CA THR A 99 -7.19 16.95 -12.04
C THR A 99 -8.28 17.67 -11.25
N SER A 100 -9.36 16.96 -10.90
CA SER A 100 -10.43 17.53 -10.08
C SER A 100 -9.96 17.79 -8.64
N CYS A 101 -8.73 17.40 -8.29
CA CYS A 101 -8.17 17.63 -6.97
C CYS A 101 -7.78 19.10 -6.77
N THR A 102 -8.23 19.68 -5.67
CA THR A 102 -7.92 21.07 -5.30
C THR A 102 -6.51 21.26 -4.74
N CYS A 103 -5.72 20.18 -4.56
CA CYS A 103 -4.36 20.27 -4.02
C CYS A 103 -3.33 20.84 -5.00
N GLY A 104 -3.71 21.07 -6.27
CA GLY A 104 -2.81 21.61 -7.29
C GLY A 104 -1.75 20.64 -7.80
N MET A 105 -1.87 19.34 -7.49
CA MET A 105 -0.95 18.32 -8.00
C MET A 105 -1.16 18.12 -9.51
N THR A 106 -0.04 18.22 -10.25
CA THR A 106 0.09 17.76 -11.64
C THR A 106 1.16 16.67 -11.69
N GLY A 107 0.73 15.40 -11.60
CA GLY A 107 1.61 14.24 -11.71
C GLY A 107 2.07 14.00 -13.15
N LYS A 108 3.30 13.52 -13.31
CA LYS A 108 3.90 13.15 -14.60
C LYS A 108 4.04 11.64 -14.76
N LEU A 109 3.95 10.89 -13.67
CA LEU A 109 4.07 9.45 -13.60
C LEU A 109 2.79 8.83 -13.04
N VAL A 110 2.51 7.59 -13.41
CA VAL A 110 1.36 6.85 -12.86
C VAL A 110 1.44 6.75 -11.34
N SER A 111 2.65 6.55 -10.80
CA SER A 111 2.92 6.49 -9.37
C SER A 111 2.59 7.76 -8.59
N ASP A 112 2.56 8.92 -9.27
CA ASP A 112 2.18 10.18 -8.63
C ASP A 112 0.70 10.18 -8.26
N TYR A 113 -0.10 9.43 -9.01
CA TYR A 113 -1.54 9.32 -8.80
C TYR A 113 -1.98 8.02 -8.12
N ILE A 114 -1.26 6.93 -8.36
CA ILE A 114 -1.56 5.60 -7.82
C ILE A 114 -0.28 5.04 -7.23
N GLY A 115 -0.09 5.24 -5.93
CA GLY A 115 1.13 4.87 -5.26
C GLY A 115 1.16 5.28 -3.78
N PRO A 116 1.73 4.45 -2.90
CA PRO A 116 2.25 3.10 -3.16
C PRO A 116 1.15 2.06 -3.43
N VAL A 117 1.53 0.95 -4.08
CA VAL A 117 0.67 -0.22 -4.32
C VAL A 117 1.34 -1.46 -3.72
N MET A 118 0.61 -2.16 -2.86
CA MET A 118 1.09 -3.33 -2.13
C MET A 118 0.21 -4.54 -2.44
N PRO A 119 0.76 -5.77 -2.54
CA PRO A 119 -0.05 -6.97 -2.51
C PRO A 119 -0.79 -7.09 -1.16
N LEU A 120 -1.99 -7.65 -1.19
CA LEU A 120 -2.77 -8.02 0.00
C LEU A 120 -2.47 -9.46 0.43
#